data_AF-A0A5U7QUN7-F1
#
_entry.id   AF-A0A5U7QUN7-F1
#
_cell.length_a   1.000
_cell.length_b   1.000
_cell.length_c   1.000
_cell.angle_alpha   90.00
_cell.angle_beta   90.00
_cell.angle_gamma   90.00
#
_symmetry.space_group_name_H-M   'P 1'
#
loop_
_entity.id
_entity.type
_entity.pdbx_description
1 polymer ?
#
loop_
_entity_poly.entity_id
_entity_poly.type
_entity_poly.pdbx_seq_one_letter_code
_entity_poly.pdbx_strand_id
1 'polypeptide(L)' 'MPRFEAVLIKIENLDGSIIEQYWGIYDYKTKTLRPERYNSLSEADEEAKKLNIIDEKDELTKDTDYMTSNVSHPKNK' A
#
# COMPACT_ATOMS: atom_id res chain seq x y z
N MET A 1 3.26 3.99 -10.99
CA MET A 1 3.27 4.66 -9.68
C MET A 1 3.06 3.60 -8.62
N PRO A 2 3.78 3.63 -7.48
CA PRO A 2 3.55 2.71 -6.38
C PRO A 2 2.14 2.91 -5.80
N ARG A 3 1.55 1.84 -5.23
CA ARG A 3 0.23 1.91 -4.59
C ARG A 3 0.29 2.70 -3.29
N PHE A 4 1.34 2.49 -2.50
CA PHE A 4 1.56 3.15 -1.21
C PHE A 4 2.69 4.16 -1.30
N GLU A 5 2.50 5.34 -0.74
CA GLU A 5 3.51 6.41 -0.72
C GLU A 5 3.52 7.14 0.63
N ALA A 6 4.73 7.51 1.09
CA ALA A 6 4.91 8.33 2.27
C ALA A 6 4.54 9.78 1.99
N VAL A 7 3.68 10.36 2.82
CA VAL A 7 3.18 11.74 2.66
C VAL A 7 3.31 12.52 3.96
N LEU A 8 3.61 13.82 3.85
CA LEU A 8 3.60 14.73 4.99
C LEU A 8 2.18 15.22 5.25
N ILE A 9 1.64 14.92 6.41
CA ILE A 9 0.34 15.39 6.87
C ILE A 9 0.56 16.64 7.72
N LYS A 10 -0.15 17.72 7.38
CA LYS A 10 -0.23 18.94 8.18
C LYS A 10 -1.68 19.18 8.55
N ILE A 11 -1.94 19.29 9.84
CA ILE A 11 -3.22 19.73 10.36
C ILE A 11 -3.04 21.18 10.76
N GLU A 12 -3.81 22.05 10.13
CA GLU A 12 -3.69 23.51 10.28
C GLU A 12 -4.99 24.07 10.84
N ASN A 13 -4.87 25.11 11.65
CA ASN A 13 -5.98 25.97 12.01
C ASN A 13 -6.43 26.78 10.78
N LEU A 14 -7.61 27.40 10.85
CA LEU A 14 -8.13 28.27 9.79
C LEU A 14 -7.25 29.50 9.52
N ASP A 15 -6.40 29.88 10.49
CA ASP A 15 -5.44 30.97 10.36
C ASP A 15 -4.08 30.53 9.75
N GLY A 16 -3.95 29.25 9.38
CA GLY A 16 -2.74 28.67 8.80
C GLY A 16 -1.69 28.25 9.83
N SER A 17 -1.96 28.39 11.13
CA SER A 17 -1.05 27.86 12.15
C SER A 17 -1.09 26.33 12.19
N ILE A 18 0.09 25.70 12.21
CA ILE A 18 0.21 24.24 12.24
C ILE A 18 -0.13 23.73 13.65
N ILE A 19 -1.18 22.93 13.75
CA ILE A 19 -1.60 22.22 14.96
C ILE A 19 -0.77 20.95 15.14
N GLU A 20 -0.63 20.19 14.05
CA GLU A 20 0.06 18.90 14.06
C GLU A 20 0.75 18.66 12.72
N GLN A 21 1.93 18.05 12.76
CA GLN A 21 2.66 17.61 11.58
C GLN A 21 3.26 16.23 11.82
N TYR A 22 2.98 15.28 10.94
CA TYR A 22 3.51 13.92 10.99
C TYR A 22 3.60 13.31 9.58
N TRP A 23 4.37 12.24 9.45
CA TRP A 23 4.41 11.45 8.22
C TRP A 23 3.37 10.33 8.28
N GLY A 24 2.67 10.09 7.17
CA GLY A 24 1.69 9.01 7.02
C GLY A 24 1.88 8.27 5.70
N ILE A 25 1.06 7.24 5.48
CA ILE A 25 1.08 6.47 4.22
C ILE A 25 -0.26 6.65 3.51
N TYR A 26 -0.21 7.09 2.27
CA TYR A 26 -1.38 7.20 1.40
C TYR A 26 -1.52 5.95 0.52
N ASP A 27 -2.70 5.34 0.49
CA ASP A 27 -3.04 4.24 -0.43
C ASP A 27 -3.79 4.81 -1.64
N TYR A 28 -3.13 4.80 -2.81
CA TYR A 28 -3.71 5.30 -4.06
C TYR A 28 -4.81 4.41 -4.63
N LYS A 29 -4.86 3.12 -4.26
CA LYS A 29 -5.89 2.18 -4.75
C LYS A 29 -7.23 2.46 -4.08
N THR A 30 -7.22 2.69 -2.76
CA THR A 30 -8.43 2.99 -1.97
C THR A 30 -8.68 4.49 -1.79
N LYS A 31 -7.69 5.34 -2.13
CA LYS A 31 -7.70 6.80 -1.93
C LYS A 31 -7.85 7.21 -0.46
N THR A 32 -7.25 6.45 0.44
CA THR A 32 -7.35 6.66 1.90
C THR A 32 -5.99 6.81 2.53
N LEU A 33 -5.91 7.65 3.56
CA LEU A 33 -4.76 7.68 4.46
C LEU A 33 -4.85 6.50 5.43
N ARG A 34 -3.74 5.79 5.59
CA ARG A 34 -3.63 4.75 6.60
C ARG A 34 -3.53 5.34 8.02
N PRO A 35 -4.00 4.64 9.06
CA PRO A 35 -4.05 5.18 10.43
C PRO A 35 -2.67 5.35 11.09
N GLU A 36 -1.64 4.64 10.61
CA GLU A 36 -0.30 4.70 11.17
C GLU A 36 0.36 6.08 10.99
N ARG A 37 1.00 6.57 12.05
CA ARG A 37 1.74 7.85 12.07
C ARG A 37 3.22 7.59 12.30
N TYR A 38 4.06 8.36 11.61
CA TYR A 38 5.51 8.24 11.65
C TYR A 38 6.15 9.59 11.99
N ASN A 39 7.26 9.53 12.71
CA ASN A 39 7.97 10.75 13.15
C ASN A 39 8.96 11.24 12.08
N SER A 40 9.34 10.38 11.14
CA SER A 40 10.29 10.71 10.09
C SER A 40 9.87 10.17 8.72
N LEU A 41 10.35 10.83 7.65
CA LEU A 41 10.18 10.35 6.28
C LEU A 41 10.76 8.95 6.10
N SER A 42 11.91 8.67 6.71
CA SER A 42 12.60 7.38 6.56
C SER A 42 11.73 6.21 7.03
N GLU A 43 11.09 6.35 8.19
CA GLU A 43 10.19 5.32 8.73
C GLU A 43 8.96 5.09 7.83
N ALA A 44 8.33 6.18 7.38
CA ALA A 44 7.16 6.10 6.52
C ALA A 44 7.49 5.52 5.14
N ASP A 45 8.64 5.89 4.56
CA ASP A 45 9.11 5.42 3.25
C ASP A 45 9.50 3.94 3.27
N GLU A 46 10.19 3.49 4.32
CA GLU A 46 10.50 2.06 4.50
C GLU A 46 9.22 1.22 4.59
N GLU A 47 8.23 1.69 5.34
CA GLU A 47 6.98 0.96 5.48
C GLU A 47 6.14 0.97 4.19
N ALA A 48 6.10 2.11 3.48
CA ALA A 48 5.46 2.18 2.16
C ALA A 48 6.10 1.20 1.17
N LYS A 49 7.43 1.08 1.15
CA LYS A 49 8.14 0.09 0.32
C LYS A 49 7.76 -1.35 0.67
N LYS A 50 7.70 -1.69 1.96
CA LYS A 50 7.27 -3.04 2.39
C LYS A 50 5.85 -3.36 1.91
N LEU A 51 4.93 -2.41 2.05
CA LEU A 51 3.54 -2.58 1.61
C LEU A 51 3.43 -2.78 0.09
N ASN A 52 4.21 -2.04 -0.70
CA ASN A 52 4.25 -2.22 -2.15
C ASN A 52 4.78 -3.60 -2.54
N ILE A 53 5.82 -4.12 -1.87
CA ILE A 53 6.35 -5.47 -2.12
C ILE A 53 5.30 -6.55 -1.80
N ILE A 54 4.52 -6.36 -0.74
CA ILE A 54 3.45 -7.30 -0.38
C ILE A 54 2.34 -7.28 -1.44
N ASP A 55 1.92 -6.09 -1.88
CA ASP A 55 0.89 -5.92 -2.92
C ASP A 55 1.31 -6.59 -4.24
N GLU A 56 2.56 -6.40 -4.68
CA GLU A 56 3.11 -7.04 -5.88
C GLU A 56 3.13 -8.58 -5.77
N LYS A 57 3.45 -9.13 -4.58
CA LYS A 57 3.43 -10.58 -4.34
C LYS A 57 2.01 -11.15 -4.33
N ASP A 58 1.06 -10.44 -3.74
CA ASP A 58 -0.36 -10.85 -3.73
C ASP A 58 -0.96 -10.81 -5.13
N GLU A 59 -0.56 -9.86 -5.98
CA GLU A 59 -0.98 -9.84 -7.39
C GLU A 59 -0.34 -10.99 -8.18
N LEU A 60 0.95 -11.26 -7.97
CA LEU A 60 1.66 -12.36 -8.66
C LEU A 60 1.10 -13.75 -8.32
N THR A 61 0.71 -13.98 -7.06
CA THR A 61 0.15 -15.28 -6.62
C THR A 61 -1.25 -15.53 -7.18
N LYS A 62 -2.09 -14.49 -7.32
CA LYS A 62 -3.42 -14.61 -7.93
C LYS A 62 -3.36 -14.99 -9.40
N ASP A 63 -2.36 -14.50 -10.14
CA ASP A 63 -2.17 -14.86 -11.55
C ASP A 63 -1.74 -16.33 -11.71
N THR A 64 -1.01 -16.91 -10.75
CA THR A 64 -0.57 -18.31 -10.82
C THR A 64 -1.67 -19.33 -10.49
N ASP A 65 -2.63 -18.98 -9.62
CA ASP A 65 -3.77 -19.87 -9.31
C ASP A 65 -4.76 -20.00 -10.48
N TYR A 66 -4.88 -18.95 -11.31
CA TYR A 66 -5.71 -19.00 -12.53
C TYR A 66 -5.11 -19.89 -13.62
N MET A 67 -3.78 -20.00 -13.69
CA MET A 67 -3.07 -20.81 -14.70
C MET A 67 -3.08 -22.32 -14.36
N THR A 68 -3.15 -22.70 -13.09
CA THR A 68 -3.12 -24.11 -12.65
C THR A 68 -4.51 -24.75 -12.54
N SER A 69 -5.58 -23.95 -12.50
CA SER A 69 -6.97 -24.44 -12.36
C SER A 69 -7.57 -25.05 -13.64
N ASN A 70 -6.88 -25.00 -14.79
CA ASN A 70 -7.39 -25.50 -16.08
C ASN A 70 -6.76 -26.81 -16.57
N VAL A 71 -5.88 -27.48 -15.81
CA VAL A 71 -5.41 -28.82 -16.18
C VAL A 71 -6.39 -29.89 -15.67
N SER A 72 -7.59 -29.87 -16.26
CA SER A 72 -8.50 -31.01 -16.24
C SER A 72 -7.79 -32.21 -16.86
N HIS A 73 -7.32 -33.14 -16.03
CA HIS A 73 -6.83 -34.43 -16.50
C HIS A 73 -7.97 -35.17 -17.21
N PRO A 74 -7.87 -35.50 -18.51
CA PRO A 74 -8.75 -36.52 -19.06
C PRO A 74 -8.33 -37.87 -18.44
N LYS A 75 -9.19 -38.42 -17.58
CA LYS A 75 -9.12 -39.84 -17.21
C LYS A 75 -9.43 -40.64 -18.48
N ASN A 76 -8.39 -41.06 -19.19
CA ASN A 76 -8.53 -42.09 -20.21
C ASN A 76 -8.93 -43.40 -19.51
N LYS A 77 -10.07 -43.92 -19.96
CA LYS A 77 -10.69 -45.18 -19.53
C LYS A 77 -10.18 -46.32 -20.40
#